data_AF-A0A7V2NCM8-F1
#
_entry.id   AF-A0A7V2NCM8-F1
#
_cell.length_a   1.000
_cell.length_b   1.000
_cell.length_c   1.000
_cell.angle_alpha   90.00
_cell.angle_beta   90.00
_cell.angle_gamma   90.00
#
_symmetry.space_group_name_H-M   'P 1'
#
loop_
_entity.id
_entity.type
_entity.pdbx_description
1 polymer ?
#
loop_
_entity_poly.entity_id
_entity_poly.type
_entity_poly.pdbx_seq_one_letter_code
_entity_poly.pdbx_strand_id
1 'polypeptide(L)'
;MSRLFADYIEKAKKILDDNWLGSSTKPAPSLYPHQWNWDSAFIAIGRSHYDTDRAIQEMESLFRAQWSNGMVPQIVFNADALGHYFPEPDFWQVEKSPHAPQDRLTSGITMPPVQAITDILMRRIQSRSCPS
;
A
#
# COMPACT_ATOMS: atom_id res chain seq x y z
N MET A 1 15.36 -22.39 14.12
CA MET A 1 15.51 -20.96 13.72
C MET A 1 16.32 -20.27 14.81
N SER A 2 17.36 -19.48 14.51
CA SER A 2 18.13 -18.81 15.57
C SER A 2 17.28 -17.71 16.23
N ARG A 3 17.47 -17.45 17.53
CA ARG A 3 16.74 -16.42 18.28
C ARG A 3 16.83 -15.04 17.63
N LEU A 4 17.99 -14.74 17.04
CA LEU A 4 18.25 -13.51 16.29
C LEU A 4 17.28 -13.33 15.09
N PHE A 5 17.00 -14.41 14.33
CA PHE A 5 16.05 -14.32 13.22
C PHE A 5 14.61 -14.08 13.68
N ALA A 6 14.19 -14.71 14.78
CA ALA A 6 12.87 -14.46 15.36
C ALA A 6 12.72 -13.00 15.80
N ASP A 7 13.75 -12.42 16.42
CA ASP A 7 13.75 -11.01 16.82
C ASP A 7 13.61 -10.06 15.63
N TYR A 8 14.21 -10.37 14.48
CA TYR A 8 14.05 -9.56 13.26
C TYR A 8 12.65 -9.67 12.64
N ILE A 9 12.02 -10.85 12.70
CA ILE A 9 10.64 -11.03 12.23
C ILE A 9 9.69 -10.17 13.05
N GLU A 10 9.79 -10.21 14.38
CA GLU A 10 8.91 -9.42 15.26
C GLU A 10 9.14 -7.91 15.09
N LYS A 11 10.39 -7.47 14.90
CA LYS A 11 10.69 -6.07 14.55
C LYS A 11 10.08 -5.65 13.21
N ALA A 12 10.15 -6.51 12.19
CA ALA A 12 9.58 -6.22 10.88
C ALA A 12 8.05 -6.10 10.94
N LYS A 13 7.37 -7.01 11.66
CA LYS A 13 5.92 -6.91 11.90
C LYS A 13 5.56 -5.61 12.60
N LYS A 14 6.27 -5.28 13.69
CA LYS A 14 6.06 -4.04 14.43
C LYS A 14 6.19 -2.80 13.56
N ILE A 15 7.20 -2.73 12.68
CA ILE A 15 7.36 -1.60 11.75
C ILE A 15 6.14 -1.44 10.84
N LEU A 16 5.62 -2.54 10.29
CA LEU A 16 4.43 -2.50 9.43
C LEU A 16 3.19 -2.05 10.22
N ASP A 17 3.02 -2.53 11.45
CA ASP A 17 1.88 -2.17 12.30
C ASP A 17 1.95 -0.72 12.80
N ASP A 18 3.13 -0.22 13.15
CA ASP A 18 3.33 1.18 13.53
C ASP A 18 3.06 2.14 12.36
N ASN A 19 3.20 1.66 11.12
CA ASN A 19 2.93 2.41 9.89
C ASN A 19 1.52 2.19 9.33
N TRP A 20 0.65 1.43 10.01
CA TRP A 20 -0.71 1.19 9.56
C TRP A 20 -1.58 2.46 9.70
N LEU A 21 -2.27 2.84 8.62
CA LEU A 21 -3.15 4.01 8.53
C LEU A 21 -4.63 3.66 8.73
N GLY A 22 -4.96 2.40 9.03
CA GLY A 22 -6.34 1.92 9.16
C GLY A 22 -6.85 1.12 7.96
N SER A 23 -6.38 1.43 6.75
CA SER A 23 -6.70 0.67 5.52
C SER A 23 -5.51 0.42 4.59
N SER A 24 -4.37 1.05 4.86
CA SER A 24 -3.14 0.96 4.08
C SER A 24 -1.94 1.27 4.97
N THR A 25 -0.73 1.08 4.44
CA THR A 25 0.51 1.26 5.19
C THR A 25 1.36 2.34 4.54
N LYS A 26 1.83 3.29 5.33
CA LYS A 26 2.81 4.28 4.84
C LYS A 26 4.22 3.64 4.74
N PRO A 27 5.00 3.90 3.69
CA PRO A 27 6.29 3.24 3.52
C PRO A 27 7.37 3.76 4.48
N ALA A 28 7.22 4.98 5.00
CA ALA A 28 8.11 5.52 6.02
C ALA A 28 7.34 6.35 7.07
N PRO A 29 7.77 6.36 8.35
CA PRO A 29 7.03 7.01 9.43
C PRO A 29 6.75 8.51 9.22
N SER A 30 7.72 9.25 8.66
CA SER A 30 7.65 10.70 8.49
C SER A 30 7.86 11.18 7.05
N LEU A 31 8.77 10.54 6.29
CA LEU A 31 9.14 11.01 4.95
C LEU A 31 8.06 10.76 3.90
N TYR A 32 7.29 9.69 4.05
CA TYR A 32 6.26 9.27 3.09
C TYR A 32 4.97 8.96 3.84
N PRO A 33 4.16 9.97 4.19
CA PRO A 33 3.03 9.80 5.09
C PRO A 33 1.74 9.31 4.40
N HIS A 34 1.84 8.86 3.15
CA HIS A 34 0.72 8.45 2.30
C HIS A 34 0.85 7.00 1.86
N GLN A 35 -0.18 6.46 1.21
CA GLN A 35 -0.11 5.16 0.57
C GLN A 35 0.58 5.28 -0.80
N TRP A 36 1.55 4.40 -1.06
CA TRP A 36 2.29 4.38 -2.32
C TRP A 36 2.10 3.06 -3.05
N ASN A 37 1.93 3.14 -4.35
CA ASN A 37 1.46 2.05 -5.19
C ASN A 37 2.29 0.75 -5.09
N TRP A 38 3.56 0.77 -5.52
CA TRP A 38 4.40 -0.43 -5.50
C TRP A 38 4.77 -0.83 -4.06
N ASP A 39 4.78 0.14 -3.13
CA ASP A 39 5.15 -0.08 -1.73
C ASP A 39 4.05 -0.90 -1.06
N SER A 40 2.78 -0.52 -1.28
CA SER A 40 1.62 -1.31 -0.87
C SER A 40 1.67 -2.73 -1.39
N ALA A 41 2.12 -2.95 -2.63
CA ALA A 41 2.29 -4.29 -3.18
C ALA A 41 3.33 -5.12 -2.40
N PHE A 42 4.52 -4.58 -2.16
CA PHE A 42 5.55 -5.27 -1.37
C PHE A 42 5.14 -5.45 0.10
N ILE A 43 4.46 -4.46 0.68
CA ILE A 43 3.92 -4.53 2.05
C ILE A 43 2.87 -5.64 2.15
N ALA A 44 1.97 -5.76 1.17
CA ALA A 44 0.97 -6.82 1.13
C ALA A 44 1.63 -8.21 1.05
N ILE A 45 2.69 -8.39 0.25
CA ILE A 45 3.48 -9.64 0.25
C ILE A 45 4.01 -9.93 1.66
N GLY A 46 4.65 -8.95 2.31
CA GLY A 46 5.19 -9.10 3.66
C GLY A 46 4.12 -9.42 4.71
N ARG A 47 2.99 -8.71 4.69
CA ARG A 47 1.85 -8.92 5.59
C ARG A 47 1.20 -10.28 5.39
N SER A 48 1.10 -10.77 4.16
CA SER A 48 0.44 -12.04 3.86
C SER A 48 1.07 -13.26 4.56
N HIS A 49 2.29 -13.15 5.06
CA HIS A 49 2.91 -14.19 5.88
C HIS A 49 2.30 -14.37 7.27
N TYR A 50 1.58 -13.37 7.80
CA TYR A 50 1.05 -13.39 9.17
C TYR A 50 -0.32 -12.74 9.35
N ASP A 51 -0.77 -11.89 8.42
CA ASP A 51 -2.06 -11.20 8.44
C ASP A 51 -2.54 -10.99 7.01
N THR A 52 -3.22 -12.01 6.48
CA THR A 52 -3.72 -12.05 5.11
C THR A 52 -4.84 -11.06 4.87
N ASP A 53 -5.70 -10.85 5.87
CA ASP A 53 -6.85 -9.94 5.76
C ASP A 53 -6.38 -8.50 5.57
N ARG A 54 -5.39 -8.04 6.37
CA ARG A 54 -4.78 -6.73 6.15
C ARG A 54 -4.00 -6.64 4.85
N ALA A 55 -3.36 -7.72 4.40
CA ALA A 55 -2.68 -7.75 3.11
C ALA A 55 -3.65 -7.55 1.93
N ILE A 56 -4.84 -8.16 2.00
CA ILE A 56 -5.91 -7.95 1.02
C ILE A 56 -6.43 -6.51 1.12
N GLN A 57 -6.69 -6.03 2.33
CA GLN A 57 -7.20 -4.67 2.57
C GLN A 57 -6.26 -3.58 2.00
N GLU A 58 -4.95 -3.76 2.14
CA GLU A 58 -3.91 -2.88 1.55
C GLU A 58 -4.05 -2.76 0.02
N MET A 59 -4.26 -3.88 -0.66
CA MET A 59 -4.44 -3.92 -2.11
C MET A 59 -5.80 -3.34 -2.52
N GLU A 60 -6.87 -3.69 -1.80
CA GLU A 60 -8.20 -3.13 -2.06
C GLU A 60 -8.23 -1.61 -1.89
N SER A 61 -7.52 -1.06 -0.89
CA SER A 61 -7.45 0.40 -0.70
C SER A 61 -6.76 1.10 -1.86
N LEU A 62 -5.69 0.49 -2.41
CA LEU A 62 -5.01 1.02 -3.58
C LEU A 62 -5.92 1.02 -4.81
N PHE A 63 -6.62 -0.09 -5.07
CA PHE A 63 -7.52 -0.21 -6.22
C PHE A 63 -8.80 0.64 -6.09
N ARG A 64 -9.24 0.98 -4.87
CA ARG A 64 -10.31 1.99 -4.68
C ARG A 64 -9.93 3.37 -5.21
N ALA A 65 -8.64 3.67 -5.36
CA ALA A 65 -8.15 4.92 -5.94
C ALA A 65 -7.85 4.82 -7.46
N GLN A 66 -8.22 3.70 -8.10
CA GLN A 66 -8.04 3.54 -9.54
C GLN A 66 -8.87 4.58 -10.32
N TRP A 67 -8.24 5.19 -11.31
CA TRP A 67 -8.88 6.14 -12.20
C TRP A 67 -9.84 5.43 -13.17
N SER A 68 -10.82 6.16 -13.71
CA SER A 68 -11.83 5.58 -14.59
C SER A 68 -11.28 5.03 -15.92
N ASN A 69 -10.08 5.46 -16.32
CA ASN A 69 -9.36 4.95 -17.48
C ASN A 69 -8.45 3.73 -17.16
N GLY A 70 -8.48 3.23 -15.92
CA GLY A 70 -7.72 2.07 -15.47
C GLY A 70 -6.36 2.38 -14.84
N MET A 71 -5.91 3.64 -14.83
CA MET A 71 -4.64 4.01 -14.17
C MET A 71 -4.74 3.80 -12.65
N VAL A 72 -3.80 3.07 -12.06
CA VAL A 72 -3.61 3.03 -10.61
C VAL A 72 -2.58 4.11 -10.26
N PRO A 73 -2.93 5.12 -9.45
CA PRO A 73 -2.04 6.25 -9.17
C PRO A 73 -0.80 5.82 -8.39
N GLN A 74 0.27 6.59 -8.46
CA GLN A 74 1.49 6.37 -7.68
C GLN A 74 1.24 6.60 -6.18
N ILE A 75 0.47 7.62 -5.83
CA ILE A 75 0.18 8.03 -4.44
C ILE A 75 -1.33 8.08 -4.24
N VAL A 76 -1.81 7.53 -3.13
CA VAL A 76 -3.13 7.81 -2.56
C VAL A 76 -2.91 8.58 -1.27
N PHE A 77 -3.30 9.85 -1.27
CA PHE A 77 -3.01 10.77 -0.18
C PHE A 77 -3.86 10.48 1.06
N ASN A 78 -3.22 10.54 2.21
CA ASN A 78 -3.90 10.52 3.50
C ASN A 78 -4.26 11.96 3.89
N ALA A 79 -5.56 12.26 4.01
CA ALA A 79 -6.05 13.59 4.35
C ALA A 79 -5.53 14.09 5.71
N ASP A 80 -5.35 13.18 6.68
CA ASP A 80 -4.87 13.51 8.03
C ASP A 80 -3.37 13.86 8.06
N ALA A 81 -2.66 13.66 6.95
CA ALA A 81 -1.20 13.85 6.88
C ALA A 81 -0.77 14.82 5.76
N LEU A 82 -1.70 15.59 5.21
CA LEU A 82 -1.39 16.64 4.22
C LEU A 82 -0.50 17.72 4.82
N GLY A 83 0.38 18.30 4.00
CA GLY A 83 1.32 19.35 4.40
C GLY A 83 2.63 18.82 4.99
N HIS A 84 2.80 17.49 5.01
CA HIS A 84 4.01 16.81 5.47
C HIS A 84 4.81 16.14 4.33
N TYR A 85 4.33 16.26 3.09
CA TYR A 85 5.03 15.80 1.89
C TYR A 85 5.00 16.90 0.81
N PHE A 86 5.79 16.76 -0.24
CA PHE A 86 5.67 17.54 -1.46
C PHE A 86 6.15 16.69 -2.65
N PRO A 87 5.44 16.66 -3.79
CA PRO A 87 4.22 17.41 -4.12
C PRO A 87 2.92 16.85 -3.54
N GLU A 88 2.01 17.75 -3.14
CA GLU A 88 0.70 17.48 -2.52
C GLU A 88 -0.46 17.65 -3.51
N PRO A 89 -1.71 17.29 -3.16
CA PRO A 89 -2.85 17.34 -4.08
C PRO A 89 -3.07 18.68 -4.79
N ASP A 90 -2.79 19.80 -4.10
CA ASP A 90 -2.89 21.16 -4.63
C ASP A 90 -1.86 21.48 -5.73
N PHE A 91 -0.72 20.79 -5.71
CA PHE A 91 0.26 20.81 -6.80
C PHE A 91 -0.20 19.94 -7.97
N TRP A 92 -0.72 18.74 -7.69
CA TRP A 92 -1.11 17.79 -8.74
C TRP A 92 -2.36 18.19 -9.51
N GLN A 93 -3.37 18.77 -8.84
CA GLN A 93 -4.62 19.27 -9.43
C GLN A 93 -5.32 18.23 -10.31
N VAL A 94 -5.35 16.98 -9.85
CA VAL A 94 -5.89 15.84 -10.62
C VAL A 94 -7.38 15.96 -10.89
N GLU A 95 -8.11 16.74 -10.10
CA GLU A 95 -9.54 17.04 -10.28
C GLU A 95 -9.84 17.70 -11.63
N LYS A 96 -8.83 18.27 -12.30
CA LYS A 96 -8.95 18.79 -13.67
C LYS A 96 -9.04 17.69 -14.73
N SER A 97 -8.65 16.47 -14.40
CA SER A 97 -8.79 15.30 -15.27
C SER A 97 -10.18 14.70 -15.13
N PRO A 98 -10.89 14.39 -16.24
CA PRO A 98 -12.17 13.70 -16.17
C PRO A 98 -12.03 12.23 -15.69
N HIS A 99 -10.80 11.71 -15.60
CA HIS A 99 -10.54 10.34 -15.19
C HIS A 99 -10.20 10.17 -13.71
N ALA A 100 -9.87 11.26 -13.01
CA ALA A 100 -9.48 11.20 -11.61
C ALA A 100 -10.66 10.79 -10.73
N PRO A 101 -10.43 9.94 -9.70
CA PRO A 101 -11.45 9.59 -8.72
C PRO A 101 -11.90 10.85 -7.97
N GLN A 102 -13.19 10.93 -7.66
CA GLN A 102 -13.79 12.11 -7.02
C GLN A 102 -13.78 12.03 -5.48
N ASP A 103 -13.74 10.81 -4.94
CA ASP A 103 -13.77 10.53 -3.50
C ASP A 103 -12.37 10.29 -2.90
N ARG A 104 -11.31 10.37 -3.72
CA ARG A 104 -9.93 10.08 -3.32
C ARG A 104 -8.96 11.12 -3.86
N LEU A 105 -8.05 11.55 -2.99
CA LEU A 105 -6.93 12.40 -3.36
C LEU A 105 -5.80 11.50 -3.88
N THR A 106 -5.36 11.70 -5.12
CA THR A 106 -4.31 10.88 -5.74
C THR A 106 -3.28 11.74 -6.45
N SER A 107 -2.10 11.18 -6.74
CA SER A 107 -1.19 11.77 -7.72
C SER A 107 -1.73 11.58 -9.15
N GLY A 108 -1.13 12.29 -10.12
CA GLY A 108 -1.52 12.25 -11.53
C GLY A 108 -0.69 11.30 -12.41
N ILE A 109 0.22 10.51 -11.83
CA ILE A 109 1.08 9.57 -12.55
C ILE A 109 1.00 8.16 -11.95
N THR A 110 1.47 7.16 -12.68
CA THR A 110 1.47 5.74 -12.29
C THR A 110 2.84 5.26 -11.78
N MET A 111 2.91 3.98 -11.38
CA MET A 111 4.13 3.25 -11.02
C MET A 111 4.17 1.85 -11.67
N PRO A 112 5.31 1.14 -11.62
CA PRO A 112 5.42 -0.19 -12.19
C PRO A 112 4.30 -1.15 -11.74
N PRO A 113 3.73 -1.94 -12.67
CA PRO A 113 2.55 -2.76 -12.41
C PRO A 113 2.91 -4.09 -11.73
N VAL A 114 3.29 -4.05 -10.44
CA VAL A 114 3.70 -5.24 -9.65
C VAL A 114 2.53 -5.91 -8.91
N GLN A 115 1.30 -5.42 -9.06
CA GLN A 115 0.13 -5.87 -8.30
C GLN A 115 -0.28 -7.31 -8.66
N ALA A 116 -0.14 -7.70 -9.94
CA ALA A 116 -0.43 -9.09 -10.36
C ALA A 116 0.57 -10.09 -9.76
N ILE A 117 1.85 -9.73 -9.71
CA ILE A 117 2.89 -10.56 -9.06
C ILE A 117 2.60 -10.67 -7.56
N THR A 118 2.17 -9.57 -6.95
CA THR A 118 1.75 -9.53 -5.53
C THR A 118 0.64 -10.53 -5.25
N ASP A 119 -0.46 -10.52 -6.03
CA ASP A 119 -1.56 -11.47 -5.87
C ASP A 119 -1.10 -12.94 -6.03
N ILE A 120 -0.25 -13.24 -7.02
CA ILE A 120 0.33 -14.57 -7.21
C ILE A 120 1.13 -15.02 -5.97
N LEU A 121 1.96 -14.13 -5.41
CA LEU A 121 2.79 -14.43 -4.25
C LEU A 121 1.94 -14.60 -2.99
N MET A 122 0.97 -13.72 -2.75
CA MET A 122 0.04 -13.85 -1.62
C MET A 122 -0.70 -15.19 -1.66
N ARG A 123 -1.24 -15.59 -2.81
CA ARG A 123 -1.91 -16.89 -2.98
C ARG A 123 -0.98 -18.07 -2.69
N ARG A 124 0.27 -18.01 -3.16
CA ARG A 124 1.30 -19.04 -2.90
C ARG A 124 1.69 -19.12 -1.42
N ILE A 125 1.68 -18.00 -0.71
CA ILE A 125 1.95 -17.97 0.73
C ILE A 125 0.78 -18.63 1.46
N GLN A 126 -0.46 -18.28 1.12
CA GLN A 126 -1.65 -18.87 1.76
C GLN A 126 -1.78 -20.38 1.53
N SER A 127 -1.51 -20.85 0.31
CA SER A 127 -1.63 -22.28 0.00
C SER A 127 -0.61 -23.16 0.74
N ARG A 128 0.48 -22.58 1.26
CA ARG A 128 1.46 -23.29 2.09
C ARG A 128 1.11 -23.30 3.58
N SER A 129 0.27 -22.35 4.01
CA SER A 129 -0.13 -22.20 5.42
C SER A 129 -1.34 -23.05 5.80
N CYS A 130 -2.12 -23.53 4.82
CA CYS A 130 -3.23 -24.45 5.05
C CYS A 130 -2.76 -25.90 4.90
N PRO A 131 -2.73 -26.72 5.95
CA PRO A 131 -2.46 -28.15 5.80
C PRO A 131 -3.66 -28.82 5.11
N SER A 132 -3.38 -29.61 4.08
CA SER A 132 -4.34 -30.48 3.37
C SER A 132 -5.02 -31.48 4.30
#